data_AF-A0A6I4WN69-F1
#
_entry.id   AF-A0A6I4WN69-F1
#
_cell.length_a   1.000
_cell.length_b   1.000
_cell.length_c   1.000
_cell.angle_alpha   90.00
_cell.angle_beta   90.00
_cell.angle_gamma   90.00
#
_symmetry.space_group_name_H-M   'P 1'
#
loop_
_entity.id
_entity.type
_entity.pdbx_description
1 polymer ?
#
loop_
_entity_poly.entity_id
_entity_poly.type
_entity_poly.pdbx_seq_one_letter_code
_entity_poly.pdbx_strand_id
1 'polypeptide(L)'
;MEFVNVVAIAPSDDDVRERLRVDAQAARMRAHYEGWDERLTRLLGYSDDRVVAWALNHQTPFPAWHHGHVALLGDACHTMLPYFSQGASQAIEDELVLAEQVAKAVRGELTVADALAGYSDRRAAHAGVVQTGALNNRALFHLPDGPEQRRRDGAFREHHRESDVSFDWIYDGTPLEDDPVPQAT
;
A
#
# COMPACT_ATOMS: atom_id res chain seq x y z
N MET A 1 6.14 28.82 -12.23
CA MET A 1 4.91 28.52 -11.48
C MET A 1 5.20 27.25 -10.70
N GLU A 2 5.08 27.30 -9.39
CA GLU A 2 5.31 26.14 -8.51
C GLU A 2 3.96 25.49 -8.23
N PHE A 3 3.93 24.16 -8.24
CA PHE A 3 2.74 23.35 -7.98
C PHE A 3 3.03 22.40 -6.83
N VAL A 4 2.01 22.10 -6.03
CA VAL A 4 2.06 21.11 -4.96
C VAL A 4 1.00 20.06 -5.25
N ASN A 5 1.41 18.78 -5.28
CA ASN A 5 0.46 17.68 -5.35
C ASN A 5 -0.10 17.41 -3.95
N VAL A 6 -1.44 17.32 -3.83
CA VAL A 6 -2.12 17.05 -2.58
C VAL A 6 -2.98 15.81 -2.74
N VAL A 7 -2.77 14.82 -1.86
CA VAL A 7 -3.63 13.65 -1.73
C VAL A 7 -4.29 13.71 -0.36
N ALA A 8 -5.60 13.95 -0.35
CA ALA A 8 -6.41 14.06 0.85
C ALA A 8 -7.21 12.76 1.04
N ILE A 9 -6.84 11.96 2.05
CA ILE A 9 -7.51 10.68 2.34
C ILE A 9 -8.54 10.88 3.45
N ALA A 10 -9.78 10.50 3.18
CA ALA A 10 -10.92 10.63 4.10
C ALA A 10 -11.88 9.43 3.93
N PRO A 11 -12.81 9.19 4.88
CA PRO A 11 -13.84 8.18 4.74
C PRO A 11 -14.64 8.38 3.43
N SER A 12 -14.77 7.32 2.64
CA SER A 12 -15.54 7.33 1.40
C SER A 12 -17.04 7.39 1.68
N ASP A 13 -17.78 8.13 0.86
CA ASP A 13 -19.23 8.01 0.75
C ASP A 13 -19.63 6.98 -0.32
N ASP A 14 -20.94 6.72 -0.42
CA ASP A 14 -21.51 5.72 -1.32
C ASP A 14 -21.29 6.07 -2.80
N ASP A 15 -21.37 7.35 -3.18
CA ASP A 15 -21.19 7.81 -4.57
C ASP A 15 -19.76 7.52 -5.06
N VAL A 16 -18.75 7.83 -4.25
CA VAL A 16 -17.35 7.51 -4.59
C VAL A 16 -17.13 5.99 -4.60
N ARG A 17 -17.69 5.27 -3.63
CA ARG A 17 -17.52 3.81 -3.51
C ARG A 17 -18.11 3.08 -4.73
N GLU A 18 -19.29 3.47 -5.19
CA GLU A 18 -19.98 2.81 -6.31
C GLU A 18 -19.34 3.15 -7.66
N ARG A 19 -18.89 4.39 -7.83
CA ARG A 19 -18.37 4.88 -9.13
C ARG A 19 -16.86 4.75 -9.26
N LEU A 20 -16.17 4.43 -8.16
CA LEU A 20 -14.71 4.32 -8.01
C LEU A 20 -13.92 5.60 -8.25
N ARG A 21 -14.44 6.51 -9.06
CA ARG A 21 -13.87 7.80 -9.40
C ARG A 21 -14.98 8.81 -9.66
N VAL A 22 -14.93 9.95 -8.99
CA VAL A 22 -15.90 11.05 -9.16
C VAL A 22 -15.14 12.37 -9.26
N ASP A 23 -15.45 13.17 -10.27
CA ASP A 23 -14.98 14.56 -10.31
C ASP A 23 -15.71 15.33 -9.20
N ALA A 24 -14.95 15.96 -8.31
CA ALA A 24 -15.44 16.57 -7.08
C ALA A 24 -15.07 18.06 -7.04
N GLN A 25 -15.87 18.85 -6.34
CA GLN A 25 -15.53 20.24 -6.05
C GLN A 25 -14.56 20.30 -4.87
N ALA A 26 -13.68 21.31 -4.86
CA ALA A 26 -12.73 21.48 -3.76
C ALA A 26 -13.42 21.67 -2.40
N ALA A 27 -14.65 22.20 -2.40
CA ALA A 27 -15.48 22.31 -1.19
C ALA A 27 -15.81 20.95 -0.55
N ARG A 28 -16.09 19.91 -1.35
CA ARG A 28 -16.37 18.55 -0.84
C ARG A 28 -15.15 17.97 -0.14
N MET A 29 -13.96 18.12 -0.72
CA MET A 29 -12.71 17.73 -0.08
C MET A 29 -12.47 18.50 1.22
N ARG A 30 -12.62 19.84 1.21
CA ARG A 30 -12.37 20.68 2.39
C ARG A 30 -13.30 20.36 3.57
N ALA A 31 -14.54 19.95 3.31
CA ALA A 31 -15.50 19.58 4.35
C ALA A 31 -14.99 18.45 5.27
N HIS A 32 -14.16 17.53 4.76
CA HIS A 32 -13.56 16.46 5.59
C HIS A 32 -12.52 16.97 6.61
N TYR A 33 -12.03 18.20 6.44
CA TYR A 33 -10.95 18.79 7.23
C TYR A 33 -11.42 20.01 8.03
N GLU A 34 -12.72 20.20 8.22
CA GLU A 34 -13.24 21.24 9.10
C GLU A 34 -12.74 21.02 10.54
N GLY A 35 -12.30 22.10 11.19
CA GLY A 35 -11.74 22.05 12.54
C GLY A 35 -10.27 21.61 12.63
N TRP A 36 -9.63 21.25 11.51
CA TRP A 36 -8.19 20.96 11.47
C TRP A 36 -7.34 22.22 11.53
N ASP A 37 -6.03 22.04 11.75
CA ASP A 37 -5.04 23.12 11.83
C ASP A 37 -5.12 24.11 10.65
N GLU A 38 -5.02 25.41 10.95
CA GLU A 38 -5.14 26.49 9.97
C GLU A 38 -4.16 26.36 8.80
N ARG A 39 -2.97 25.80 9.04
CA ARG A 39 -1.96 25.62 7.98
C ARG A 39 -2.46 24.63 6.93
N LEU A 40 -3.10 23.54 7.34
CA LEU A 40 -3.66 22.54 6.43
C LEU A 40 -4.86 23.11 5.68
N THR A 41 -5.82 23.72 6.38
CA THR A 41 -7.02 24.27 5.74
C THR A 41 -6.67 25.40 4.77
N ARG A 42 -5.66 26.23 5.09
CA ARG A 42 -5.10 27.22 4.16
C ARG A 42 -4.44 26.58 2.94
N LEU A 43 -3.67 25.51 3.11
CA LEU A 43 -3.07 24.77 2.00
C LEU A 43 -4.16 24.22 1.05
N LEU A 44 -5.18 23.57 1.61
CA LEU A 44 -6.32 23.04 0.83
C LEU A 44 -7.13 24.15 0.15
N GLY A 45 -7.12 25.36 0.71
CA GLY A 45 -7.73 26.56 0.15
C GLY A 45 -7.15 27.03 -1.19
N TYR A 46 -5.92 26.63 -1.54
CA TYR A 46 -5.33 26.93 -2.85
C TYR A 46 -5.83 26.01 -3.97
N SER A 47 -6.58 24.96 -3.64
CA SER A 47 -7.12 24.02 -4.64
C SER A 47 -8.23 24.68 -5.45
N ASP A 48 -8.14 24.60 -6.78
CA ASP A 48 -9.24 24.91 -7.67
C ASP A 48 -10.26 23.74 -7.75
N ASP A 49 -11.35 23.93 -8.47
CA ASP A 49 -12.43 22.94 -8.56
C ASP A 49 -12.12 21.73 -9.45
N ARG A 50 -10.86 21.49 -9.82
CA ARG A 50 -10.40 20.28 -10.51
C ARG A 50 -9.92 19.23 -9.52
N VAL A 51 -10.78 18.86 -8.58
CA VAL A 51 -10.52 17.79 -7.62
C VAL A 51 -11.15 16.49 -8.13
N VAL A 52 -10.47 15.37 -7.90
CA VAL A 52 -10.98 14.03 -8.23
C VAL A 52 -10.97 13.19 -6.97
N ALA A 53 -12.12 12.63 -6.61
CA ALA A 53 -12.25 11.66 -5.54
C ALA A 53 -12.10 10.23 -6.09
N TRP A 54 -11.33 9.40 -5.41
CA TRP A 54 -11.04 8.02 -5.79
C TRP A 54 -11.38 7.07 -4.64
N ALA A 55 -12.10 5.99 -4.94
CA ALA A 55 -12.30 4.91 -3.97
C ALA A 55 -10.99 4.11 -3.85
N LEU A 56 -10.44 4.05 -2.64
CA LEU A 56 -9.26 3.23 -2.36
C LEU A 56 -9.72 1.81 -2.01
N ASN A 57 -9.36 0.85 -2.85
CA ASN A 57 -9.70 -0.56 -2.69
C ASN A 57 -8.45 -1.38 -2.41
N HIS A 58 -8.64 -2.51 -1.74
CA HIS A 58 -7.60 -3.50 -1.50
C HIS A 58 -8.23 -4.89 -1.53
N GLN A 59 -7.39 -5.92 -1.59
CA GLN A 59 -7.83 -7.30 -1.45
C GLN A 59 -7.26 -7.95 -0.19
N THR A 60 -7.91 -9.03 0.23
CA THR A 60 -7.39 -9.90 1.29
C THR A 60 -6.24 -10.73 0.72
N PRO A 61 -5.10 -10.87 1.44
CA PRO A 61 -4.02 -11.75 1.01
C PRO A 61 -4.51 -13.18 0.76
N PHE A 62 -4.02 -13.80 -0.31
CA PHE A 62 -4.33 -15.20 -0.64
C PHE A 62 -3.05 -15.95 -1.07
N PRO A 63 -2.95 -17.26 -0.77
CA PRO A 63 -1.67 -17.96 -0.76
C PRO A 63 -1.19 -18.46 -2.14
N ALA A 64 -2.07 -18.53 -3.14
CA ALA A 64 -1.76 -19.16 -4.42
C ALA A 64 -1.99 -18.21 -5.60
N TRP A 65 -0.92 -17.89 -6.32
CA TRP A 65 -0.90 -16.96 -7.45
C TRP A 65 -0.72 -17.66 -8.80
N HIS A 66 -0.75 -18.99 -8.81
CA HIS A 66 -0.50 -19.79 -10.01
C HIS A 66 -1.50 -20.93 -10.17
N HIS A 67 -1.65 -21.39 -11.42
CA HIS A 67 -2.38 -22.60 -11.76
C HIS A 67 -1.79 -23.22 -13.02
N GLY A 68 -1.13 -24.38 -12.88
CA GLY A 68 -0.45 -25.05 -13.99
C GLY A 68 0.64 -24.17 -14.60
N HIS A 69 0.42 -23.72 -15.84
CA HIS A 69 1.36 -22.89 -16.60
C HIS A 69 1.00 -21.40 -16.62
N VAL A 70 0.11 -20.96 -15.72
CA VAL A 70 -0.32 -19.56 -15.60
C VAL A 70 0.02 -19.06 -14.20
N ALA A 71 0.59 -17.86 -14.10
CA ALA A 71 0.78 -17.13 -12.85
C ALA A 71 0.28 -15.69 -12.99
N LEU A 72 -0.14 -15.12 -11.87
CA LEU A 72 -0.53 -13.72 -11.70
C LEU A 72 0.58 -12.99 -10.92
N LEU A 73 0.69 -11.68 -11.11
CA LEU A 73 1.62 -10.81 -10.37
C LEU A 73 1.04 -9.41 -10.21
N GLY A 74 1.68 -8.59 -9.37
CA GLY A 74 1.26 -7.20 -9.17
C GLY A 74 -0.10 -7.08 -8.50
N ASP A 75 -0.87 -6.04 -8.84
CA ASP A 75 -2.20 -5.80 -8.26
C ASP A 75 -3.18 -6.97 -8.45
N ALA A 76 -3.01 -7.81 -9.48
CA ALA A 76 -3.80 -9.03 -9.63
C ALA A 76 -3.64 -10.01 -8.45
N CYS A 77 -2.53 -9.92 -7.72
CA CYS A 77 -2.15 -10.76 -6.59
C CYS A 77 -2.14 -10.04 -5.26
N HIS A 78 -1.75 -8.77 -5.23
CA HIS A 78 -1.56 -8.04 -3.97
C HIS A 78 -2.01 -6.58 -3.99
N THR A 79 -3.14 -6.24 -4.65
CA THR A 79 -3.76 -4.90 -4.54
C THR A 79 -3.84 -4.46 -3.07
N MET A 80 -3.23 -3.31 -2.76
CA MET A 80 -3.06 -2.81 -1.40
C MET A 80 -3.41 -1.33 -1.28
N LEU A 81 -3.69 -0.88 -0.06
CA LEU A 81 -3.87 0.55 0.18
C LEU A 81 -2.50 1.28 0.13
N PRO A 82 -2.45 2.55 -0.31
CA PRO A 82 -1.20 3.26 -0.55
C PRO A 82 -0.51 3.78 0.72
N TYR A 83 -0.78 3.19 1.89
CA TYR A 83 -0.21 3.61 3.18
C TYR A 83 1.26 3.20 3.39
N PHE A 84 1.82 2.44 2.45
CA PHE A 84 3.27 2.28 2.28
C PHE A 84 3.79 2.80 0.94
N SER A 85 2.92 3.13 -0.02
CA SER A 85 3.31 3.39 -1.42
C SER A 85 4.11 2.26 -2.09
N GLN A 86 3.86 0.99 -1.70
CA GLN A 86 4.68 -0.15 -2.11
C GLN A 86 4.12 -1.03 -3.22
N GLY A 87 2.89 -0.78 -3.72
CA GLY A 87 2.28 -1.66 -4.73
C GLY A 87 3.15 -1.84 -5.99
N ALA A 88 3.71 -0.76 -6.51
CA ALA A 88 4.61 -0.81 -7.66
C ALA A 88 5.94 -1.50 -7.34
N SER A 89 6.55 -1.23 -6.19
CA SER A 89 7.77 -1.89 -5.74
C SER A 89 7.59 -3.39 -5.62
N GLN A 90 6.45 -3.83 -5.06
CA GLN A 90 6.12 -5.25 -4.88
C GLN A 90 5.90 -5.95 -6.23
N ALA A 91 5.37 -5.27 -7.25
CA ALA A 91 5.29 -5.81 -8.60
C ALA A 91 6.69 -5.99 -9.23
N ILE A 92 7.61 -5.07 -9.00
CA ILE A 92 9.01 -5.21 -9.46
C ILE A 92 9.71 -6.38 -8.76
N GLU A 93 9.48 -6.57 -7.46
CA GLU A 93 9.98 -7.74 -6.73
C GLU A 93 9.42 -9.05 -7.29
N ASP A 94 8.13 -9.07 -7.66
CA ASP A 94 7.52 -10.23 -8.30
C ASP A 94 8.22 -10.59 -9.61
N GLU A 95 8.50 -9.59 -10.45
CA GLU A 95 9.19 -9.79 -11.73
C GLU A 95 10.58 -10.41 -11.52
N LEU A 96 11.32 -9.95 -10.51
CA LEU A 96 12.65 -10.44 -10.21
C LEU A 96 12.64 -11.91 -9.75
N VAL A 97 11.73 -12.27 -8.86
CA VAL A 97 11.58 -13.66 -8.39
C VAL A 97 11.05 -14.57 -9.49
N LEU A 98 10.06 -14.10 -10.26
CA LEU A 98 9.52 -14.86 -11.39
C LEU A 98 10.61 -15.13 -12.44
N ALA A 99 11.42 -14.12 -12.79
CA ALA A 99 12.52 -14.28 -13.73
C ALA A 99 13.55 -15.32 -13.25
N GLU A 100 13.91 -15.31 -11.97
CA GLU A 100 14.82 -16.30 -11.38
C GLU A 100 14.27 -17.74 -11.50
N GLN A 101 12.99 -17.93 -11.18
CA GLN A 101 12.34 -19.23 -11.24
C GLN A 101 12.16 -19.73 -12.68
N VAL A 102 11.73 -18.86 -13.59
CA VAL A 102 11.63 -19.19 -15.02
C VAL A 102 13.00 -19.54 -15.61
N ALA A 103 14.08 -18.86 -15.19
CA ALA A 103 15.42 -19.20 -15.62
C ALA A 103 15.84 -20.63 -15.21
N LYS A 104 15.43 -21.10 -14.02
CA LYS A 104 15.62 -22.51 -13.59
C LYS A 104 14.88 -23.47 -14.52
N ALA A 105 13.64 -23.14 -14.92
CA ALA A 105 12.90 -23.96 -15.89
C ALA A 105 13.58 -23.99 -17.28
N VAL A 106 14.08 -22.84 -17.76
CA VAL A 106 14.82 -22.76 -19.05
C VAL A 106 16.08 -23.62 -19.05
N ARG A 107 16.78 -23.72 -17.91
CA ARG A 107 17.96 -24.59 -17.75
C ARG A 107 17.60 -26.08 -17.58
N GLY A 108 16.31 -26.42 -17.49
CA GLY A 108 15.83 -27.78 -17.26
C GLY A 108 15.95 -28.25 -15.81
N GLU A 109 16.17 -27.34 -14.86
CA GLU A 109 16.27 -27.64 -13.42
C GLU A 109 14.89 -27.84 -12.78
N LEU A 110 13.86 -27.18 -13.32
CA LEU A 110 12.46 -27.27 -12.89
C LEU A 110 11.54 -27.44 -14.09
N THR A 111 10.33 -27.97 -13.87
CA THR A 111 9.26 -27.79 -14.85
C THR A 111 8.75 -26.35 -14.79
N VAL A 112 8.06 -25.89 -15.84
CA VAL A 112 7.40 -24.56 -15.82
C VAL A 112 6.42 -24.46 -14.66
N ALA A 113 5.65 -25.52 -14.39
CA ALA A 113 4.66 -25.51 -13.31
C ALA A 113 5.33 -25.37 -11.93
N ASP A 114 6.44 -26.09 -11.70
CA ASP A 114 7.18 -26.01 -10.43
C ASP A 114 7.86 -24.64 -10.24
N ALA A 115 8.37 -24.05 -11.32
CA ALA A 115 8.93 -22.69 -11.28
C ALA A 115 7.87 -21.64 -10.90
N LEU A 116 6.66 -21.71 -11.49
CA LEU A 116 5.57 -20.79 -11.14
C LEU A 116 5.06 -21.00 -9.72
N ALA A 117 5.05 -22.24 -9.22
CA ALA A 117 4.75 -22.54 -7.83
C ALA A 117 5.79 -21.93 -6.88
N GLY A 118 7.08 -22.12 -7.16
CA GLY A 118 8.16 -21.53 -6.36
C GLY A 118 8.15 -20.00 -6.35
N TYR A 119 7.74 -19.36 -7.45
CA TYR A 119 7.49 -17.91 -7.48
C TYR A 119 6.34 -17.52 -6.54
N SER A 120 5.19 -18.20 -6.66
CA SER A 120 4.01 -17.92 -5.86
C SER A 120 4.29 -18.07 -4.37
N ASP A 121 4.94 -19.15 -3.96
CA ASP A 121 5.21 -19.44 -2.54
C ASP A 121 6.09 -18.37 -1.90
N ARG A 122 7.12 -17.90 -2.60
CA ARG A 122 8.05 -16.88 -2.11
C ARG A 122 7.39 -15.51 -1.99
N ARG A 123 6.55 -15.15 -2.97
CA ARG A 123 5.99 -13.79 -3.05
C ARG A 123 4.66 -13.61 -2.32
N ALA A 124 3.81 -14.64 -2.26
CA ALA A 124 2.51 -14.55 -1.61
C ALA A 124 2.59 -14.19 -0.13
N ALA A 125 3.51 -14.81 0.60
CA ALA A 125 3.71 -14.52 2.01
C ALA A 125 4.23 -13.09 2.24
N HIS A 126 5.27 -12.69 1.51
CA HIS A 126 5.89 -11.38 1.66
C HIS A 126 4.92 -10.25 1.31
N ALA A 127 4.30 -10.27 0.12
CA ALA A 127 3.35 -9.24 -0.27
C ALA A 127 2.12 -9.18 0.64
N GLY A 128 1.69 -10.32 1.20
CA GLY A 128 0.61 -10.40 2.18
C GLY A 128 0.92 -9.65 3.49
N VAL A 129 2.18 -9.67 3.94
CA VAL A 129 2.63 -8.87 5.09
C VAL A 129 2.60 -7.39 4.77
N VAL A 130 3.02 -6.98 3.56
CA VAL A 130 2.92 -5.59 3.10
C VAL A 130 1.46 -5.11 3.05
N GLN A 131 0.55 -5.92 2.49
CA GLN A 131 -0.89 -5.64 2.45
C GLN A 131 -1.46 -5.43 3.86
N THR A 132 -1.09 -6.30 4.80
CA THR A 132 -1.54 -6.24 6.19
C THR A 132 -1.01 -4.99 6.89
N GLY A 133 0.29 -4.70 6.76
CA GLY A 133 0.87 -3.50 7.36
C GLY A 133 0.29 -2.21 6.77
N ALA A 134 -0.08 -2.18 5.49
CA ALA A 134 -0.78 -1.03 4.90
C ALA A 134 -2.16 -0.80 5.53
N LEU A 135 -2.87 -1.87 5.91
CA LEU A 135 -4.13 -1.77 6.66
C LEU A 135 -3.92 -1.31 8.10
N ASN A 136 -2.84 -1.75 8.75
CA ASN A 136 -2.47 -1.29 10.09
C ASN A 136 -2.14 0.22 10.06
N ASN A 137 -1.36 0.67 9.08
CA ASN A 137 -1.05 2.10 8.90
C ASN A 137 -2.29 2.94 8.62
N ARG A 138 -3.26 2.43 7.84
CA ARG A 138 -4.57 3.09 7.71
C ARG A 138 -5.19 3.36 9.08
N ALA A 139 -5.25 2.35 9.95
CA ALA A 139 -5.84 2.51 11.27
C ALA A 139 -5.03 3.49 12.13
N LEU A 140 -3.70 3.35 12.14
CA LEU A 140 -2.78 4.17 12.93
C LEU A 140 -2.83 5.65 12.56
N PHE A 141 -2.91 5.97 11.26
CA PHE A 141 -2.88 7.36 10.78
C PHE A 141 -4.21 8.08 10.96
N HIS A 142 -5.32 7.34 11.04
CA HIS A 142 -6.68 7.88 11.10
C HIS A 142 -7.36 7.69 12.47
N LEU A 143 -6.58 7.55 13.55
CA LEU A 143 -7.13 7.48 14.91
C LEU A 143 -7.97 8.74 15.22
N PRO A 144 -9.16 8.59 15.83
CA PRO A 144 -9.93 9.75 16.29
C PRO A 144 -9.21 10.42 17.47
N ASP A 145 -9.53 11.70 17.70
CA ASP A 145 -9.01 12.45 18.84
C ASP A 145 -9.31 11.72 20.15
N GLY A 146 -8.26 11.39 20.90
CA GLY A 146 -8.41 10.52 22.06
C GLY A 146 -7.10 10.10 22.71
N PRO A 147 -7.17 9.29 23.79
CA PRO A 147 -5.98 8.76 24.46
C PRO A 147 -5.03 8.01 23.51
N GLU A 148 -5.57 7.21 22.60
CA GLU A 148 -4.81 6.41 21.64
C GLU A 148 -4.06 7.28 20.64
N GLN A 149 -4.75 8.29 20.07
CA GLN A 149 -4.15 9.28 19.17
C GLN A 149 -3.03 10.06 19.87
N ARG A 150 -3.25 10.52 21.12
CA ARG A 150 -2.21 11.21 21.90
C ARG A 150 -0.99 10.34 22.18
N ARG A 151 -1.20 9.05 22.45
CA ARG A 151 -0.11 8.07 22.64
C ARG A 151 0.70 7.92 21.35
N ARG A 152 0.04 7.73 20.21
CA ARG A 152 0.68 7.65 18.88
C ARG A 152 1.49 8.91 18.58
N ASP A 153 0.89 10.09 18.75
CA ASP A 153 1.54 11.38 18.52
C ASP A 153 2.78 11.58 19.42
N GLY A 154 2.70 11.12 20.68
CA GLY A 154 3.83 11.10 21.60
C GLY A 154 4.98 10.23 21.10
N ALA A 155 4.67 9.00 20.66
CA ALA A 155 5.66 8.09 20.10
C ALA A 155 6.33 8.66 18.84
N PHE A 156 5.55 9.23 17.91
CA PHE A 156 6.09 9.83 16.68
C PHE A 156 7.04 11.00 16.98
N ARG A 157 6.69 11.82 17.97
CA ARG A 157 7.53 12.94 18.41
C ARG A 157 8.84 12.48 19.01
N GLU A 158 8.83 11.42 19.81
CA GLU A 158 10.03 10.88 20.46
C GLU A 158 10.98 10.22 19.46
N HIS A 159 10.43 9.44 18.51
CA HIS A 159 11.22 8.66 17.58
C HIS A 159 11.59 9.43 16.30
N HIS A 160 11.03 10.62 16.09
CA HIS A 160 11.15 11.40 14.86
C HIS A 160 10.82 10.57 13.59
N ARG A 161 9.79 9.73 13.67
CA ARG A 161 9.37 8.79 12.61
C ARG A 161 7.86 8.84 12.43
N GLU A 162 7.41 8.51 11.22
CA GLU A 162 5.98 8.38 10.86
C GLU A 162 5.36 7.04 11.29
N SER A 163 6.01 6.33 12.22
CA SER A 163 5.63 5.01 12.71
C SER A 163 6.27 4.74 14.06
N ASP A 164 5.61 3.91 14.87
CA ASP A 164 6.14 3.34 16.11
C ASP A 164 7.01 2.08 15.87
N VAL A 165 7.02 1.56 14.64
CA VAL A 165 7.88 0.46 14.19
C VAL A 165 8.74 0.85 12.99
N SER A 166 9.93 0.23 12.85
CA SER A 166 10.79 0.49 11.69
C SER A 166 10.22 -0.10 10.41
N PHE A 167 10.39 0.61 9.30
CA PHE A 167 10.04 0.10 7.97
C PHE A 167 11.25 -0.50 7.23
N ASP A 168 12.42 -0.56 7.86
CA ASP A 168 13.65 -1.07 7.24
C ASP A 168 13.45 -2.43 6.55
N TRP A 169 12.63 -3.30 7.15
CA TRP A 169 12.32 -4.62 6.59
C TRP A 169 11.68 -4.64 5.19
N ILE A 170 11.06 -3.54 4.76
CA ILE A 170 10.41 -3.42 3.44
C ILE A 170 11.25 -2.61 2.45
N TYR A 171 12.33 -1.98 2.92
CA TYR A 171 13.20 -1.11 2.11
C TYR A 171 14.65 -1.63 2.02
N ASP A 172 15.05 -2.50 2.93
CA ASP A 172 16.34 -3.18 2.94
C ASP A 172 16.20 -4.62 2.43
N GLY A 173 17.26 -5.13 1.80
CA GLY A 173 17.33 -6.52 1.35
C GLY A 173 17.04 -6.71 -0.14
N THR A 174 16.72 -7.94 -0.52
CA THR A 174 16.42 -8.34 -1.90
C THR A 174 15.35 -9.43 -1.91
N PRO A 175 14.38 -9.39 -2.83
CA PRO A 175 13.36 -10.45 -2.91
C PRO A 175 13.93 -11.80 -3.38
N LEU A 176 15.20 -11.82 -3.81
CA LEU A 176 15.91 -13.04 -4.21
C LEU A 176 16.54 -13.80 -3.04
N GLU A 177 16.69 -13.16 -1.89
CA GLU A 177 17.09 -13.83 -0.66
C GLU A 177 15.83 -14.15 0.13
N ASP A 178 15.82 -15.29 0.83
CA ASP A 178 14.71 -15.64 1.73
C ASP A 178 14.88 -14.86 3.02
N ASP A 179 14.75 -13.53 2.95
CA ASP A 179 14.82 -12.68 4.11
C ASP A 179 13.64 -12.99 5.05
N PRO A 180 13.88 -13.08 6.37
CA PRO A 180 12.82 -13.36 7.32
C PRO A 180 11.78 -12.24 7.24
N VAL A 181 10.61 -12.57 6.72
CA VAL A 181 9.47 -11.64 6.70
C VAL A 181 9.14 -11.30 8.15
N PRO A 182 9.24 -10.02 8.57
CA PRO A 182 8.83 -9.65 9.92
C PRO A 182 7.34 -9.90 10.07
N GLN A 183 6.94 -10.33 11.26
CA GLN A 183 5.53 -10.39 11.60
C GLN A 183 4.99 -8.95 11.57
N ALA A 184 4.02 -8.68 10.69
CA ALA A 184 3.27 -7.42 10.71
C ALA A 184 2.69 -7.26 12.12
N THR A 185 3.25 -6.35 12.91
CA THR A 185 2.69 -5.94 14.21
C THR A 185 1.51 -5.01 14.01
#